data_AF-A0A5C7ZP39-F1
#
_entry.id   AF-A0A5C7ZP39-F1
#
_cell.length_a   1.000
_cell.length_b   1.000
_cell.length_c   1.000
_cell.angle_alpha   90.00
_cell.angle_beta   90.00
_cell.angle_gamma   90.00
#
_symmetry.space_group_name_H-M   'P 1'
#
loop_
_entity.id
_entity.type
_entity.pdbx_description
1 polymer ?
#
loop_
_entity_poly.entity_id
_entity_poly.type
_entity_poly.pdbx_seq_one_letter_code
_entity_poly.pdbx_strand_id
1 'polypeptide(L)'
;MKAGIVILLLMLVGTPTALAQPRADGIGRLFTTPQQRAQLDRQRLQNPTLLPSGQNGESSLTINGEIRRSNGRATRWINGELNETTGTPRLAVGDTYHPATGEQESLLRGGRIVIQPGSR
;
A
#
# COMPACT_ATOMS: atom_id res chain seq x y z
N MET A 1 9.18 59.68 -13.98
CA MET A 1 8.95 58.49 -14.83
C MET A 1 10.01 57.39 -14.66
N LYS A 2 11.30 57.70 -14.43
CA LYS A 2 12.38 56.70 -14.30
C LYS A 2 12.34 55.90 -12.98
N ALA A 3 11.95 56.54 -11.86
CA ALA A 3 11.88 55.90 -10.55
C ALA A 3 10.76 54.83 -10.44
N GLY A 4 9.65 55.00 -11.18
CA GLY A 4 8.56 54.02 -11.21
C GLY A 4 8.94 52.72 -11.93
N ILE A 5 9.79 52.82 -12.96
CA ILE A 5 10.31 51.66 -13.69
C ILE A 5 11.27 50.85 -12.83
N VAL A 6 12.09 51.50 -11.99
CA VAL A 6 13.02 50.82 -11.08
C VAL A 6 12.26 50.04 -9.99
N ILE A 7 11.16 50.60 -9.46
CA ILE A 7 10.32 49.91 -8.47
C ILE A 7 9.57 48.73 -9.09
N LEU A 8 9.11 48.87 -10.33
CA LEU A 8 8.49 47.77 -11.08
C LEU A 8 9.50 46.64 -11.39
N LEU A 9 10.76 46.99 -11.68
CA LEU A 9 11.82 46.00 -11.91
C LEU A 9 12.22 45.25 -10.63
N LEU A 10 12.20 45.92 -9.47
CA LEU A 10 12.58 45.30 -8.19
C LEU A 10 11.52 44.28 -7.70
N MET A 11 10.25 44.50 -8.01
CA MET A 11 9.15 43.59 -7.67
C MET A 11 9.14 42.30 -8.53
N LEU A 12 9.82 42.29 -9.68
CA LEU A 12 9.84 41.13 -10.57
C LEU A 12 10.89 40.06 -10.20
N VAL A 13 11.80 40.38 -9.27
CA VAL A 13 12.90 39.48 -8.84
C VAL A 13 12.49 38.58 -7.64
N GLY A 14 11.30 38.79 -7.07
CA GLY A 14 10.84 38.10 -5.87
C GLY A 14 9.99 36.84 -6.09
N THR A 15 9.88 36.30 -7.30
CA THR A 15 9.14 35.05 -7.51
C THR A 15 9.94 33.89 -6.91
N PRO A 16 9.45 33.21 -5.85
CA PRO A 16 10.08 31.99 -5.40
C PRO A 16 10.06 31.02 -6.57
N THR A 17 11.24 30.66 -7.07
CA THR A 17 11.41 29.54 -7.98
C THR A 17 10.73 28.34 -7.35
N ALA A 18 9.56 27.99 -7.87
CA ALA A 18 8.89 26.76 -7.53
C ALA A 18 9.90 25.64 -7.80
N LEU A 19 10.39 25.02 -6.73
CA LEU A 19 11.26 23.85 -6.84
C LEU A 19 10.45 22.78 -7.55
N ALA A 20 10.76 22.56 -8.83
CA ALA A 20 10.19 21.48 -9.61
C ALA A 20 10.42 20.17 -8.84
N GLN A 21 9.34 19.60 -8.33
CA GLN A 21 9.39 18.30 -7.68
C GLN A 21 9.78 17.26 -8.74
N PRO A 22 10.81 16.43 -8.53
CA PRO A 22 11.14 15.37 -9.45
C PRO A 22 9.94 14.41 -9.53
N ARG A 23 9.34 14.30 -10.72
CA ARG A 23 8.31 13.32 -11.02
C ARG A 23 8.97 11.95 -10.98
N ALA A 24 8.54 11.11 -10.03
CA ALA A 24 9.03 9.75 -9.88
C ALA A 24 8.50 8.89 -11.03
N ASP A 25 9.22 8.91 -12.15
CA ASP A 25 8.98 8.02 -13.29
C ASP A 25 9.51 6.63 -12.95
N GLY A 26 8.60 5.76 -12.50
CA GLY A 26 8.88 4.41 -12.03
C GLY A 26 8.34 4.22 -10.62
N ILE A 27 7.67 3.09 -10.36
CA ILE A 27 6.94 2.76 -9.11
C ILE A 27 7.65 3.38 -7.90
N GLY A 28 7.15 4.55 -7.51
CA GLY A 28 7.90 5.49 -6.69
C GLY A 28 8.13 4.93 -5.30
N ARG A 29 9.23 5.34 -4.67
CA ARG A 29 9.33 5.28 -3.21
C ARG A 29 8.08 6.00 -2.66
N LEU A 30 7.17 5.25 -2.03
CA LEU A 30 5.92 5.77 -1.48
C LEU A 30 6.13 6.84 -0.38
N PHE A 31 7.37 6.99 0.08
CA PHE A 31 7.78 8.02 1.03
C PHE A 31 8.98 8.76 0.46
N THR A 32 8.80 10.06 0.27
CA THR A 32 9.79 10.95 -0.36
C THR A 32 10.86 11.42 0.63
N THR A 33 10.70 11.16 1.94
CA THR A 33 11.70 11.47 2.98
C THR A 33 11.83 10.35 4.03
N PRO A 34 13.01 10.14 4.64
CA PRO A 34 13.19 9.22 5.78
C PRO A 34 12.32 9.58 6.99
N GLN A 35 12.07 10.87 7.22
CA GLN A 35 11.28 11.38 8.34
C GLN A 35 9.80 10.97 8.22
N GLN A 36 9.23 11.04 7.01
CA GLN A 36 7.85 10.58 6.75
C GLN A 36 7.69 9.09 7.04
N ARG A 37 8.68 8.27 6.69
CA ARG A 37 8.69 6.84 7.02
C ARG A 37 8.72 6.61 8.53
N ALA A 38 9.61 7.28 9.25
CA ALA A 38 9.72 7.14 10.71
C ALA A 38 8.45 7.61 11.46
N GLN A 39 7.70 8.57 10.91
CA GLN A 39 6.39 8.97 11.45
C GLN A 39 5.34 7.86 11.27
N LEU A 40 5.26 7.25 10.09
CA LEU A 40 4.34 6.14 9.82
C LEU A 40 4.67 4.91 10.68
N ASP A 41 5.95 4.58 10.84
CA ASP A 41 6.36 3.44 11.66
C ASP A 41 5.98 3.63 13.13
N ARG A 42 6.07 4.87 13.66
CA ARG A 42 5.56 5.20 14.99
C ARG A 42 4.03 5.07 15.09
N GLN A 43 3.30 5.49 14.07
CA GLN A 43 1.83 5.32 14.02
C GLN A 43 1.42 3.85 14.01
N ARG A 44 2.17 2.99 13.32
CA ARG A 44 1.94 1.53 13.32
C ARG A 44 2.12 0.91 14.71
N LEU A 45 3.15 1.33 15.44
CA LEU A 45 3.39 0.85 16.81
C LEU A 45 2.30 1.28 17.80
N GLN A 46 1.66 2.41 17.55
CA GLN A 46 0.60 2.95 18.41
C GLN A 46 -0.80 2.43 18.05
N ASN A 47 -0.96 1.83 16.87
CA ASN A 47 -2.25 1.34 16.41
C ASN A 47 -2.29 -0.20 16.43
N PRO A 48 -2.82 -0.83 17.49
CA PRO A 48 -2.91 -2.28 17.61
C PRO A 48 -3.73 -2.96 16.50
N THR A 49 -4.60 -2.22 15.80
CA THR A 49 -5.33 -2.75 14.62
C THR A 49 -4.43 -2.92 13.39
N LEU A 50 -3.29 -2.23 13.33
CA LEU A 50 -2.28 -2.36 12.27
C LEU A 50 -1.20 -3.39 12.61
N LEU A 51 -1.22 -3.97 13.82
CA LEU A 51 -0.34 -5.09 14.16
C LEU A 51 -0.82 -6.33 13.39
N PRO A 52 0.11 -7.13 12.82
CA PRO A 52 -0.25 -8.36 12.14
C PRO A 52 -1.07 -9.25 13.08
N SER A 53 -2.30 -9.56 12.67
CA SER A 53 -3.32 -10.25 13.47
C SER A 53 -2.98 -11.69 13.87
N GLY A 54 -1.79 -12.20 13.54
CA GLY A 54 -1.38 -13.59 13.75
C GLY A 54 -1.16 -14.03 15.21
N GLN A 55 -1.48 -13.20 16.21
CA GLN A 55 -1.24 -13.52 17.63
C GLN A 55 -2.49 -13.90 18.44
N ASN A 56 -3.70 -13.77 17.89
CA ASN A 56 -4.92 -14.14 18.62
C ASN A 56 -5.30 -15.58 18.29
N GLY A 57 -5.31 -16.44 19.32
CA GLY A 57 -5.29 -17.91 19.28
C GLY A 57 -6.54 -18.63 18.76
N GLU A 58 -7.21 -18.08 17.75
CA GLU A 58 -8.22 -18.80 16.97
C GLU A 58 -7.60 -19.09 15.60
N SER A 59 -7.36 -20.36 15.30
CA SER A 59 -6.57 -20.90 14.16
C SER A 59 -7.09 -20.57 12.75
N SER A 60 -7.80 -19.46 12.57
CA SER A 60 -8.17 -18.92 11.28
C SER A 60 -6.93 -18.55 10.45
N LEU A 61 -6.93 -18.91 9.17
CA LEU A 61 -5.89 -18.60 8.20
C LEU A 61 -6.41 -17.50 7.27
N THR A 62 -5.89 -16.29 7.42
CA THR A 62 -6.22 -15.16 6.54
C THR A 62 -5.10 -14.95 5.55
N ILE A 63 -5.41 -14.86 4.25
CA ILE A 63 -4.42 -14.51 3.22
C ILE A 63 -4.30 -12.99 3.12
N ASN A 64 -3.21 -12.44 3.63
CA ASN A 64 -2.96 -11.00 3.61
C ASN A 64 -2.46 -10.53 2.24
N GLY A 65 -1.75 -11.40 1.51
CA GLY A 65 -1.21 -11.08 0.20
C GLY A 65 -0.58 -12.28 -0.49
N GLU A 66 -0.48 -12.20 -1.82
CA GLU A 66 0.19 -13.19 -2.64
C GLU A 66 1.02 -12.48 -3.73
N ILE A 67 2.29 -12.86 -3.86
CA ILE A 67 3.10 -12.60 -5.05
C ILE A 67 3.14 -13.89 -5.87
N ARG A 68 2.50 -13.88 -7.04
CA ARG A 68 2.57 -14.97 -8.01
C ARG A 68 3.59 -14.64 -9.09
N ARG A 69 4.62 -15.48 -9.17
CA ARG A 69 5.69 -15.37 -10.16
C ARG A 69 5.25 -16.06 -11.46
N SER A 70 5.76 -15.58 -12.60
CA SER A 70 5.48 -16.18 -13.91
C SER A 70 5.91 -17.63 -14.03
N ASN A 71 6.90 -18.07 -13.24
CA ASN A 71 7.37 -19.45 -13.17
C ASN A 71 6.47 -20.40 -12.34
N GLY A 72 5.28 -19.94 -11.93
CA GLY A 72 4.30 -20.74 -11.18
C GLY A 72 4.53 -20.78 -9.67
N ARG A 73 5.63 -20.24 -9.15
CA ARG A 73 5.85 -20.12 -7.70
C ARG A 73 5.04 -18.97 -7.12
N ALA A 74 4.53 -19.14 -5.91
CA ALA A 74 3.84 -18.10 -5.16
C ALA A 74 4.48 -17.90 -3.80
N THR A 75 4.54 -16.64 -3.36
CA THR A 75 4.90 -16.25 -2.00
C THR A 75 3.66 -15.64 -1.37
N ARG A 76 3.16 -16.21 -0.28
CA ARG A 76 1.95 -15.74 0.41
C ARG A 76 2.29 -15.20 1.78
N TRP A 77 1.52 -14.23 2.23
CA TRP A 77 1.49 -13.80 3.62
C TRP A 77 0.22 -14.34 4.23
N ILE A 78 0.34 -15.29 5.16
CA ILE A 78 -0.79 -15.87 5.88
C ILE A 78 -0.70 -15.37 7.31
N ASN A 79 -1.74 -14.71 7.82
CA ASN A 79 -1.73 -14.11 9.15
C ASN A 79 -0.54 -13.16 9.42
N GLY A 80 0.04 -12.58 8.35
CA GLY A 80 1.22 -11.73 8.42
C GLY A 80 2.55 -12.46 8.33
N GLU A 81 2.58 -13.80 8.38
CA GLU A 81 3.79 -14.60 8.24
C GLU A 81 4.06 -15.01 6.79
N LEU A 82 5.34 -15.01 6.42
CA LEU A 82 5.79 -15.41 5.09
C LEU A 82 5.64 -16.93 4.92
N ASN A 83 4.87 -17.33 3.91
CA ASN A 83 4.67 -18.72 3.54
C ASN A 83 5.03 -18.91 2.05
N GLU A 84 6.05 -19.73 1.78
CA GLU A 84 6.53 -20.03 0.42
C GLU A 84 5.92 -21.31 -0.19
N THR A 85 4.85 -21.85 0.39
CA THR A 85 4.34 -23.18 0.04
C THR A 85 3.71 -23.25 -1.36
N THR A 86 4.19 -24.21 -2.13
CA THR A 86 3.49 -24.79 -3.29
C THR A 86 2.35 -25.68 -2.78
N GLY A 87 1.09 -25.26 -2.95
CA GLY A 87 -0.07 -26.15 -2.73
C GLY A 87 -1.09 -25.76 -1.65
N THR A 88 -1.04 -24.54 -1.09
CA THR A 88 -2.14 -24.05 -0.25
C THR A 88 -3.41 -23.81 -1.08
N PRO A 89 -4.63 -23.95 -0.51
CA PRO A 89 -5.89 -23.76 -1.22
C PRO A 89 -5.91 -22.43 -1.99
N ARG A 90 -6.60 -22.38 -3.12
CA ARG A 90 -6.78 -21.16 -3.92
C ARG A 90 -7.81 -20.24 -3.23
N LEU A 91 -7.46 -19.75 -2.04
CA LEU A 91 -8.21 -18.72 -1.34
C LEU A 91 -7.87 -17.36 -1.96
N ALA A 92 -8.87 -16.49 -2.07
CA ALA A 92 -8.63 -15.13 -2.51
C ALA A 92 -7.86 -14.36 -1.42
N VAL A 93 -7.08 -13.37 -1.84
CA VAL A 93 -6.46 -12.44 -0.87
C VAL A 93 -7.58 -11.71 -0.13
N GLY A 94 -7.49 -11.69 1.19
CA GLY A 94 -8.48 -11.13 2.10
C GLY A 94 -9.50 -12.13 2.63
N ASP A 95 -9.60 -13.33 2.04
CA ASP A 95 -10.46 -14.40 2.59
C ASP A 95 -9.82 -15.03 3.82
N THR A 96 -10.67 -15.52 4.71
CA THR A 96 -10.31 -16.21 5.94
C THR A 96 -10.84 -17.64 5.90
N TYR A 97 -9.99 -18.61 6.25
CA TYR A 97 -10.33 -20.03 6.32
C TYR A 97 -10.22 -20.53 7.75
N HIS A 98 -11.24 -21.22 8.24
CA HIS A 98 -11.28 -21.82 9.58
C HIS A 98 -11.01 -23.32 9.47
N PRO A 99 -9.78 -23.80 9.76
CA PRO A 99 -9.41 -25.21 9.55
C PRO A 99 -10.16 -26.19 10.43
N ALA A 100 -10.67 -25.73 11.58
CA ALA A 100 -11.44 -26.57 12.51
C ALA A 100 -12.85 -26.88 11.99
N THR A 101 -13.49 -25.96 11.28
CA THR A 101 -14.87 -26.10 10.77
C THR A 101 -14.91 -26.36 9.26
N GLY A 102 -13.83 -26.03 8.54
CA GLY A 102 -13.79 -26.01 7.07
C GLY A 102 -14.49 -24.79 6.47
N GLU A 103 -14.97 -23.86 7.29
CA GLU A 103 -15.68 -22.67 6.82
C GLU A 103 -14.71 -21.67 6.19
N GLN A 104 -15.18 -21.02 5.12
CA GLN A 104 -14.48 -19.93 4.44
C GLN A 104 -15.33 -18.67 4.52
N GLU A 105 -14.77 -17.60 5.08
CA GLU A 105 -15.36 -16.26 5.03
C GLU A 105 -14.69 -15.46 3.92
N SER A 106 -15.49 -14.96 2.98
CA SER A 106 -14.97 -14.10 1.91
C SER A 106 -15.01 -12.63 2.29
N LEU A 107 -13.93 -11.89 1.98
CA LEU A 107 -13.85 -10.45 2.21
C LEU A 107 -15.01 -9.68 1.56
N LEU A 108 -15.47 -10.14 0.39
CA LEU A 108 -16.54 -9.47 -0.34
C LEU A 108 -17.94 -9.82 0.18
N ARG A 109 -18.08 -10.77 1.12
CA ARG A 109 -19.36 -11.23 1.69
C ARG A 109 -20.41 -11.52 0.61
N GLY A 110 -20.00 -12.18 -0.47
CA GLY A 110 -20.85 -12.49 -1.64
C GLY A 110 -20.88 -11.41 -2.72
N GLY A 111 -20.23 -10.26 -2.51
CA GLY A 111 -20.01 -9.23 -3.51
C GLY A 111 -19.04 -9.63 -4.62
N ARG A 112 -19.04 -8.88 -5.72
CA ARG A 112 -18.14 -9.08 -6.86
C ARG A 112 -17.51 -7.77 -7.28
N ILE A 113 -16.22 -7.79 -7.56
CA ILE A 113 -15.51 -6.69 -8.22
C ILE A 113 -15.53 -6.94 -9.72
N VAL A 114 -16.02 -5.97 -10.49
CA VAL A 114 -15.97 -5.97 -11.95
C VAL A 114 -14.98 -4.90 -12.38
N ILE A 115 -13.90 -5.32 -13.04
CA ILE A 115 -12.89 -4.40 -13.58
C ILE A 115 -13.33 -4.03 -14.99
N GLN A 116 -13.70 -2.77 -15.19
CA GLN A 116 -13.95 -2.22 -16.53
C GLN A 116 -12.64 -1.62 -17.08
N PRO A 117 -12.19 -2.03 -18.29
CA PRO A 117 -11.06 -1.39 -18.93
C PRO A 117 -11.42 0.06 -19.25
N GLY A 118 -10.50 0.99 -19.00
CA GLY A 118 -10.69 2.39 -19.37
C GLY A 118 -10.88 2.52 -20.87
N SER A 119 -11.96 3.18 -21.30
CA SER A 119 -12.08 3.61 -22.70
C SER A 119 -11.03 4.67 -22.97
N ARG A 120 -10.29 4.48 -24.06
CA ARG A 120 -9.16 5.31 -24.48
C ARG A 120 -9.64 6.56 -25.21
#